data_AF-A0A8T3ZZN1-F1
#
_entry.id   AF-A0A8T3ZZN1-F1
#
_cell.length_a   1.000
_cell.length_b   1.000
_cell.length_c   1.000
_cell.angle_alpha   90.00
_cell.angle_beta   90.00
_cell.angle_gamma   90.00
#
_symmetry.space_group_name_H-M   'P 1'
#
loop_
_entity.id
_entity.type
_entity.pdbx_description
1 polymer ?
#
loop_
_entity_poly.entity_id
_entity_poly.type
_entity_poly.pdbx_seq_one_letter_code
_entity_poly.pdbx_strand_id
1 'polypeptide(L)'
;MDRAGKISISGFCALAGTCGIASGLAAAFGVITGAECSKDKETSIALHVMAAATEAIANEAGPCCCKSFTRTVLGVGYNLAKLYLGINLPIHYEKIACTYVKRHPHGCRASRCNYFPRKVG
;
A
#
# COMPACT_ATOMS: atom_id res chain seq x y z
N MET A 1 -10.23 -16.55 -18.36
CA MET A 1 -9.63 -15.50 -17.51
C MET A 1 -10.62 -15.17 -16.40
N ASP A 2 -10.20 -15.32 -15.15
CA ASP A 2 -10.97 -14.92 -13.98
C ASP A 2 -11.07 -13.39 -13.88
N ARG A 3 -11.92 -12.89 -12.97
CA ARG A 3 -12.13 -11.45 -12.76
C ARG A 3 -10.83 -10.73 -12.37
N ALA A 4 -9.94 -11.41 -11.63
CA ALA A 4 -8.64 -10.90 -11.23
C ALA A 4 -7.70 -10.71 -12.44
N GLY A 5 -7.64 -11.67 -13.35
CA GLY A 5 -6.81 -11.58 -14.56
C GLY A 5 -7.20 -10.44 -15.51
N LYS A 6 -8.48 -10.06 -15.56
CA LYS A 6 -8.97 -8.94 -16.40
C LYS A 6 -8.51 -7.56 -15.94
N ILE A 7 -8.23 -7.39 -14.64
CA ILE A 7 -7.80 -6.11 -14.05
C ILE A 7 -6.30 -6.08 -13.72
N SER A 8 -5.62 -7.24 -13.81
CA SER A 8 -4.20 -7.40 -13.47
C SER A 8 -3.29 -7.17 -14.66
N ILE A 9 -3.42 -6.00 -15.31
CA ILE A 9 -2.49 -5.58 -16.35
C ILE A 9 -1.25 -4.99 -15.67
N SER A 10 -0.10 -5.63 -15.86
CA SER A 10 1.17 -5.17 -15.27
C SER A 10 1.46 -3.73 -15.69
N GLY A 11 1.72 -2.85 -14.71
CA GLY A 11 2.02 -1.43 -14.97
C GLY A 11 0.80 -0.56 -15.29
N PHE A 12 -0.42 -1.12 -15.40
CA PHE A 12 -1.64 -0.33 -15.63
C PHE A 12 -1.87 0.73 -14.56
N CYS A 13 -1.54 0.41 -13.31
CA CYS A 13 -1.64 1.35 -12.20
C CYS A 13 -0.89 2.66 -12.48
N ALA A 14 0.36 2.58 -12.97
CA ALA A 14 1.14 3.76 -13.32
C ALA A 14 0.52 4.55 -14.49
N LEU A 15 -0.06 3.88 -15.48
CA LEU A 15 -0.72 4.53 -16.63
C LEU A 15 -2.04 5.22 -16.24
N ALA A 16 -2.82 4.59 -15.37
CA ALA A 16 -4.12 5.09 -14.93
C ALA A 16 -4.03 6.07 -13.76
N GLY A 17 -2.81 6.47 -13.33
CA GLY A 17 -2.62 7.39 -12.21
C GLY A 17 -3.09 6.84 -10.87
N THR A 18 -3.11 5.51 -10.71
CA THR A 18 -3.60 4.82 -9.51
C THR A 18 -2.54 3.86 -8.96
N CYS A 19 -2.67 3.40 -7.72
CA CYS A 19 -1.79 2.38 -7.16
C CYS A 19 -2.60 1.18 -6.68
N GLY A 20 -2.38 0.01 -7.27
CA GLY A 20 -3.09 -1.22 -6.88
C GLY A 20 -2.89 -1.62 -5.42
N ILE A 21 -1.79 -1.19 -4.79
CA ILE A 21 -1.54 -1.44 -3.36
C ILE A 21 -2.42 -0.56 -2.48
N ALA A 22 -2.57 0.72 -2.82
CA ALA A 22 -3.49 1.62 -2.12
C ALA A 22 -4.94 1.13 -2.30
N SER A 23 -5.31 0.74 -3.53
CA SER A 23 -6.62 0.16 -3.82
C SER A 23 -6.88 -1.13 -3.04
N GLY A 24 -5.87 -1.99 -2.89
CA GLY A 24 -5.98 -3.21 -2.10
C GLY A 24 -6.29 -2.94 -0.62
N LEU A 25 -5.61 -1.96 0.00
CA LEU A 25 -5.89 -1.59 1.39
C LEU A 25 -7.31 -1.00 1.53
N ALA A 26 -7.68 -0.07 0.66
CA ALA A 26 -9.01 0.54 0.69
C ALA A 26 -10.12 -0.49 0.47
N ALA A 27 -9.92 -1.43 -0.45
CA ALA A 27 -10.86 -2.53 -0.68
C ALA A 27 -10.99 -3.44 0.55
N ALA A 28 -9.89 -3.73 1.26
CA ALA A 28 -9.94 -4.51 2.50
C ALA A 28 -10.79 -3.80 3.57
N PHE A 29 -10.58 -2.50 3.78
CA PHE A 29 -11.43 -1.71 4.69
C PHE A 29 -12.89 -1.71 4.22
N GLY A 30 -13.14 -1.51 2.93
CA GLY A 30 -14.48 -1.53 2.37
C GLY A 30 -15.21 -2.86 2.60
N VAL A 31 -14.52 -3.99 2.46
CA VAL A 31 -15.10 -5.32 2.77
C VAL A 31 -15.39 -5.45 4.27
N ILE A 32 -14.48 -5.00 5.14
CA ILE A 32 -14.65 -5.09 6.60
C ILE A 32 -15.81 -4.21 7.08
N THR A 33 -15.93 -2.99 6.56
CA THR A 33 -16.95 -2.04 6.98
C THR A 33 -18.28 -2.22 6.25
N GLY A 34 -18.32 -2.98 5.15
CA GLY A 34 -19.51 -3.09 4.29
C GLY A 34 -19.76 -1.82 3.45
N ALA A 35 -18.69 -1.22 2.94
CA ALA A 35 -18.77 -0.03 2.10
C ALA A 35 -19.42 -0.35 0.74
N GLU A 36 -20.42 0.44 0.37
CA GLU A 36 -21.14 0.38 -0.90
C GLU A 36 -21.55 1.79 -1.31
N CYS A 37 -21.77 2.05 -2.60
CA CYS A 37 -22.10 3.41 -3.08
C CYS A 37 -23.32 4.06 -2.39
N SER A 38 -24.22 3.26 -1.81
CA SER A 38 -25.41 3.72 -1.06
C SER A 38 -25.11 4.06 0.41
N LYS A 39 -23.90 3.78 0.90
CA LYS A 39 -23.47 3.96 2.29
C LYS A 39 -22.67 5.24 2.45
N ASP A 40 -22.85 5.90 3.59
CA ASP A 40 -22.22 7.18 3.91
C ASP A 40 -20.85 6.98 4.56
N LYS A 41 -20.84 6.63 5.86
CA LYS A 41 -19.61 6.56 6.66
C LYS A 41 -18.66 5.46 6.20
N GLU A 42 -19.17 4.29 5.85
CA GLU A 42 -18.38 3.14 5.42
C GLU A 42 -17.61 3.46 4.13
N THR A 43 -18.29 4.10 3.18
CA THR A 43 -17.68 4.57 1.92
C THR A 43 -16.67 5.67 2.17
N SER A 44 -17.01 6.64 3.03
CA SER A 44 -16.08 7.70 3.44
C SER A 44 -14.80 7.12 4.05
N ILE A 45 -14.90 6.13 4.94
CA ILE A 45 -13.75 5.44 5.54
C ILE A 45 -12.88 4.81 4.45
N ALA A 46 -13.47 4.04 3.53
CA ALA A 46 -12.71 3.39 2.46
C ALA A 46 -11.98 4.41 1.56
N LEU A 47 -12.62 5.55 1.25
CA LEU A 47 -12.02 6.63 0.47
C LEU A 47 -10.89 7.35 1.22
N HIS A 48 -11.05 7.60 2.53
CA HIS A 48 -9.99 8.17 3.35
C HIS A 48 -8.80 7.23 3.49
N VAL A 49 -9.03 5.92 3.62
CA VAL A 49 -7.98 4.89 3.61
C VAL A 49 -7.22 4.91 2.27
N MET A 50 -7.94 4.98 1.15
CA MET A 50 -7.33 5.11 -0.18
C MET A 50 -6.44 6.35 -0.27
N ALA A 51 -6.96 7.50 0.17
CA ALA A 51 -6.25 8.78 0.12
C ALA A 51 -4.95 8.73 0.93
N ALA A 52 -5.04 8.30 2.19
CA ALA A 52 -3.88 8.19 3.08
C ALA A 52 -2.80 7.23 2.54
N ALA A 53 -3.22 6.08 1.99
CA ALA A 53 -2.29 5.13 1.39
C ALA A 53 -1.61 5.71 0.13
N THR A 54 -2.39 6.40 -0.71
CA THR A 54 -1.89 7.03 -1.94
C THR A 54 -0.91 8.15 -1.63
N GLU A 55 -1.23 9.00 -0.66
CA GLU A 55 -0.36 10.09 -0.20
C GLU A 55 0.98 9.55 0.35
N ALA A 56 0.92 8.52 1.21
CA ALA A 56 2.13 7.88 1.73
C ALA A 56 3.02 7.31 0.63
N ILE A 57 2.43 6.68 -0.39
CA ILE A 57 3.17 6.17 -1.56
C ILE A 57 3.74 7.31 -2.39
N ALA A 58 2.95 8.35 -2.66
CA ALA A 58 3.35 9.50 -3.47
C ALA A 58 4.56 10.23 -2.87
N ASN A 59 4.57 10.40 -1.54
CA ASN A 59 5.68 11.03 -0.82
C ASN A 59 6.98 10.22 -0.87
N GLU A 60 6.91 8.91 -1.11
CA GLU A 60 8.09 8.07 -1.31
C GLU A 60 8.44 7.87 -2.80
N ALA A 61 7.62 8.33 -3.73
CA ALA A 61 7.69 7.91 -5.13
C ALA A 61 9.04 8.23 -5.82
N GLY A 62 9.38 7.39 -6.79
CA GLY A 62 10.57 7.39 -7.62
C GLY A 62 10.37 6.30 -8.69
N PRO A 63 11.38 5.50 -9.05
CA PRO A 63 11.12 4.21 -9.70
C PRO A 63 10.10 3.38 -8.89
N CYS A 64 8.94 3.09 -9.49
CA CYS A 64 7.81 2.42 -8.83
C CYS A 64 8.23 1.07 -8.26
N CYS A 65 8.21 0.89 -6.94
CA CYS A 65 8.56 -0.39 -6.31
C CYS A 65 7.40 -0.88 -5.45
N CYS A 66 6.58 -1.79 -6.01
CA CYS A 66 5.44 -2.38 -5.32
C CYS A 66 5.82 -3.01 -3.97
N LYS A 67 7.02 -3.60 -3.84
CA LYS A 67 7.47 -4.24 -2.59
C LYS A 67 7.63 -3.24 -1.44
N SER A 68 8.15 -2.05 -1.75
CA SER A 68 8.27 -0.98 -0.76
C SER A 68 6.92 -0.39 -0.43
N PHE A 69 6.11 -0.10 -1.46
CA PHE A 69 4.79 0.48 -1.29
C PHE A 69 3.90 -0.43 -0.43
N THR A 70 3.95 -1.75 -0.61
CA THR A 70 3.21 -2.69 0.26
C THR A 70 3.59 -2.51 1.72
N ARG A 71 4.89 -2.42 2.05
CA ARG A 71 5.34 -2.26 3.43
C ARG A 71 4.90 -0.92 4.03
N THR A 72 5.00 0.16 3.26
CA THR A 72 4.56 1.50 3.69
C THR A 72 3.06 1.52 3.92
N VAL A 73 2.28 0.96 2.99
CA VAL A 73 0.80 0.90 3.10
C VAL A 73 0.35 -0.02 4.23
N LEU A 74 1.07 -1.10 4.55
CA LEU A 74 0.78 -1.89 5.75
C LEU A 74 0.96 -1.08 7.05
N GLY A 75 1.98 -0.21 7.10
CA GLY A 75 2.16 0.73 8.21
C GLY A 75 1.02 1.74 8.33
N VAL A 76 0.53 2.26 7.19
CA VAL A 76 -0.68 3.10 7.15
C VAL A 76 -1.89 2.31 7.65
N GLY A 77 -2.09 1.10 7.13
CA GLY A 77 -3.19 0.21 7.52
C GLY A 77 -3.20 -0.13 9.01
N TYR A 78 -2.03 -0.32 9.63
CA TYR A 78 -1.92 -0.49 11.09
C TYR A 78 -2.54 0.67 11.86
N ASN A 79 -2.18 1.91 11.51
CA ASN A 79 -2.71 3.11 12.19
C ASN A 79 -4.22 3.27 11.93
N LEU A 80 -4.65 3.05 10.69
CA LEU A 80 -6.05 3.21 10.30
C LEU A 80 -6.95 2.10 10.85
N ALA A 81 -6.44 0.89 11.06
CA ALA A 81 -7.20 -0.20 11.69
C ALA A 81 -7.52 0.14 13.14
N LYS A 82 -6.56 0.75 13.86
CA LYS A 82 -6.81 1.26 15.20
C LYS A 82 -7.84 2.39 15.20
N LEU A 83 -7.70 3.34 14.28
CA LEU A 83 -8.56 4.52 14.20
C LEU A 83 -10.01 4.18 13.83
N TYR A 84 -10.22 3.44 12.74
CA TYR A 84 -11.56 3.21 12.18
C TYR A 84 -12.22 1.92 12.67
N LEU A 85 -11.45 0.91 13.06
CA LEU A 85 -11.98 -0.40 13.46
C LEU A 85 -11.80 -0.68 14.95
N GLY A 86 -11.04 0.15 15.68
CA GLY A 86 -10.69 -0.12 17.08
C GLY A 86 -9.80 -1.34 17.27
N ILE A 87 -9.17 -1.85 16.20
CA ILE A 87 -8.35 -3.07 16.22
C ILE A 87 -6.88 -2.70 16.38
N ASN A 88 -6.22 -3.27 17.39
CA ASN A 88 -4.77 -3.21 17.52
C ASN A 88 -4.16 -4.45 16.88
N LEU A 89 -3.47 -4.27 15.76
CA LEU A 89 -2.76 -5.36 15.10
C LEU A 89 -1.41 -5.60 15.79
N PRO A 90 -0.91 -6.85 15.85
CA PRO A 90 0.43 -7.10 16.34
C PRO A 90 1.45 -6.46 15.39
N ILE A 91 2.39 -5.70 15.94
CA ILE A 91 3.49 -5.09 15.18
C ILE A 91 4.83 -5.64 15.68
N HIS A 92 5.66 -6.06 14.73
CA HIS A 92 7.06 -6.38 15.01
C HIS A 92 7.91 -5.17 14.64
N TYR A 93 8.58 -4.58 15.63
CA TYR A 93 9.43 -3.39 15.45
C TYR A 93 10.79 -3.71 14.82
N GLU A 94 11.00 -4.94 14.36
CA GLU A 94 12.23 -5.33 13.69
C GLU A 94 12.42 -4.53 12.40
N LYS A 95 13.64 -4.06 12.16
CA LYS A 95 13.94 -3.26 10.98
C LYS A 95 13.89 -4.14 9.73
N ILE A 96 12.79 -4.06 8.99
CA ILE A 96 12.60 -4.84 7.76
C ILE A 96 13.55 -4.33 6.66
N ALA A 97 14.57 -5.14 6.34
CA ALA A 97 15.44 -4.90 5.21
C ALA A 97 14.88 -5.53 3.91
N CYS A 98 15.11 -4.88 2.77
CA CYS A 98 14.75 -5.42 1.45
C CYS A 98 15.80 -6.43 0.98
N THR A 99 15.40 -7.67 0.75
CA THR A 99 16.25 -8.72 0.16
C THR A 99 16.19 -8.75 -1.38
N TYR A 100 15.38 -7.87 -1.99
CA TYR A 100 15.10 -7.85 -3.42
C TYR A 100 15.86 -6.74 -4.17
N VAL A 101 16.90 -6.15 -3.59
CA VAL A 101 17.62 -4.99 -4.18
C VAL A 101 18.01 -5.23 -5.65
N LYS A 102 18.49 -6.45 -5.98
CA LYS A 102 18.91 -6.83 -7.34
C LYS A 102 17.74 -7.15 -8.31
N ARG A 103 16.49 -7.19 -7.84
CA ARG A 103 15.30 -7.59 -8.64
C ARG A 103 14.37 -6.40 -8.89
N HIS A 104 14.83 -5.43 -9.67
CA HIS A 104 14.07 -4.24 -10.06
C HIS A 104 14.26 -3.92 -11.55
N PRO A 105 13.42 -4.48 -12.46
CA PRO A 105 13.55 -4.25 -13.90
C PRO A 105 13.37 -2.77 -14.30
N HIS A 106 12.63 -2.00 -13.49
CA HIS A 106 12.39 -0.57 -13.66
C HIS A 106 13.32 0.32 -12.79
N GLY A 107 14.32 -0.25 -12.12
CA GLY A 107 15.27 0.47 -11.27
C GLY A 107 14.96 0.46 -9.77
N CYS A 108 16.02 0.51 -8.96
CA CYS A 108 15.96 0.54 -7.50
C CYS A 108 16.22 1.97 -6.97
N ARG A 109 15.48 2.39 -5.94
CA ARG A 109 15.67 3.70 -5.28
C ARG A 109 16.91 3.77 -4.37
N ALA A 110 17.57 2.63 -4.13
CA ALA A 110 18.76 2.53 -3.27
C ALA A 110 18.58 3.27 -1.93
N SER A 111 19.50 4.17 -1.59
CA SER A 111 19.51 4.97 -0.35
C SER A 111 18.24 5.80 -0.13
N ARG A 112 17.47 6.12 -1.17
CA ARG A 112 16.17 6.82 -1.06
C ARG A 112 15.02 5.91 -0.61
N CYS A 113 15.23 4.60 -0.51
CA CYS A 113 14.21 3.66 -0.04
C CYS A 113 14.35 3.40 1.46
N ASN A 114 13.27 3.58 2.20
CA ASN A 114 13.22 3.33 3.65
C ASN A 114 13.69 1.92 4.03
N TYR A 115 13.40 0.94 3.17
CA TYR A 115 13.72 -0.48 3.36
C TYR A 115 15.04 -0.92 2.72
N PHE A 116 15.86 -0.01 2.18
CA PHE A 116 17.15 -0.40 1.64
C PHE A 116 18.06 -0.95 2.75
N PRO A 117 18.77 -2.08 2.54
CA PRO A 117 19.70 -2.60 3.52
C PRO A 117 20.79 -1.57 3.81
N ARG A 118 20.77 -0.99 5.01
CA ARG A 118 21.86 -0.17 5.52
C ARG A 118 22.76 -1.10 6.33
N LYS A 119 24.06 -1.13 6.03
CA LYS A 119 25.02 -1.78 6.93
C LYS A 119 24.85 -1.12 8.30
N VAL A 120 24.52 -1.91 9.31
CA VAL A 120 24.67 -1.47 10.70
C VAL A 120 26.18 -1.39 10.90
N GLY A 121 26.68 -0.17 11.09
CA GLY A 121 28.07 0.04 11.49
C GLY A 121 28.28 -0.47 12.90
#